data_AF-A0A1U9K6I2-F1
#
_entry.id   AF-A0A1U9K6I2-F1
#
_cell.length_a   1.000
_cell.length_b   1.000
_cell.length_c   1.000
_cell.angle_alpha   90.00
_cell.angle_beta   90.00
_cell.angle_gamma   90.00
#
_symmetry.space_group_name_H-M   'P 1'
#
loop_
_entity.id
_entity.type
_entity.pdbx_description
1 polymer ?
#
loop_
_entity_poly.entity_id
_entity_poly.type
_entity_poly.pdbx_seq_one_letter_code
_entity_poly.pdbx_strand_id
1 'polypeptide(L)'
;MKEAWDQAERNARERDLLNSHINLDVVNQEEQKANEKGFVIVKKKETNSAGFVQTLKGNIRVLIEKDYLSFNELGFLIGMTDLYEMHSNAIVHPETKRFMSVSEIAECLNCTREHVSKIINKLIEKGIVYEFANTDEIREFGRPVTERPLFVNPEIVFCGERNRINPTLARLAMRYDKLEKKGVLLEWKVWLHSGKEYGKLVKRKTFLKYKKEQKSKK
;
A
#
# COMPACT_ATOMS: atom_id res chain seq x y z
N MET A 1 27.59 25.54 -4.66
CA MET A 1 26.36 25.04 -4.02
C MET A 1 25.21 26.04 -4.13
N LYS A 2 25.33 27.27 -3.62
CA LYS A 2 24.28 28.31 -3.73
C LYS A 2 23.94 28.68 -5.19
N GLU A 3 24.95 28.78 -6.04
CA GLU A 3 24.79 29.09 -7.48
C GLU A 3 24.09 27.98 -8.28
N ALA A 4 24.27 26.72 -7.88
CA ALA A 4 23.58 25.59 -8.53
C ALA A 4 22.08 25.55 -8.19
N TRP A 5 21.72 26.01 -6.99
CA TRP A 5 20.32 26.15 -6.58
C TRP A 5 19.64 27.33 -7.28
N ASP A 6 20.35 28.46 -7.42
CA ASP A 6 19.87 29.61 -8.19
C ASP A 6 19.69 29.30 -9.68
N GLN A 7 20.53 28.44 -10.26
CA GLN A 7 20.40 28.02 -11.65
C GLN A 7 19.25 27.02 -11.83
N ALA A 8 19.07 26.09 -10.89
CA ALA A 8 17.94 25.16 -10.91
C ALA A 8 16.59 25.88 -10.76
N GLU A 9 16.53 26.91 -9.90
CA GLU A 9 15.33 27.72 -9.71
C GLU A 9 15.03 28.61 -10.93
N ARG A 10 16.06 29.20 -11.56
CA ARG A 10 15.91 29.92 -12.84
C ARG A 10 15.41 29.01 -13.96
N ASN A 11 15.97 27.81 -14.09
CA ASN A 11 15.56 26.83 -15.10
C ASN A 11 14.16 26.23 -14.82
N ALA A 12 13.69 26.25 -13.57
CA ALA A 12 12.31 25.88 -13.22
C ALA A 12 11.34 27.00 -13.61
N ARG A 13 11.68 28.27 -13.30
CA ARG A 13 10.88 29.44 -13.71
C ARG A 13 10.83 29.61 -15.23
N GLU A 14 11.93 29.39 -15.95
CA GLU A 14 11.94 29.40 -17.41
C GLU A 14 11.09 28.28 -18.02
N ARG A 15 11.06 27.08 -17.43
CA ARG A 15 10.14 26.01 -17.84
C ARG A 15 8.68 26.38 -17.61
N ASP A 16 8.36 26.99 -16.47
CA ASP A 16 7.00 27.47 -16.18
C ASP A 16 6.56 28.59 -17.15
N LEU A 17 7.49 29.47 -17.56
CA LEU A 17 7.27 30.51 -18.57
C LEU A 17 7.19 29.94 -20.00
N LEU A 18 8.02 28.96 -20.38
CA LEU A 18 7.94 28.31 -21.69
C LEU A 18 6.66 27.49 -21.86
N ASN A 19 6.16 26.87 -20.77
CA ASN A 19 4.87 26.21 -20.71
C ASN A 19 3.67 27.17 -20.82
N SER A 20 3.88 28.49 -20.83
CA SER A 20 2.82 29.49 -20.93
C SER A 20 2.38 29.82 -22.37
N HIS A 21 2.81 29.05 -23.39
CA HIS A 21 2.37 29.22 -24.79
C HIS A 21 0.99 28.60 -25.10
N ILE A 22 0.27 28.14 -24.09
CA ILE A 22 -1.08 27.60 -24.28
C ILE A 22 -2.04 28.76 -24.53
N ASN A 23 -2.64 28.81 -25.72
CA ASN A 23 -3.69 29.76 -26.04
C ASN A 23 -4.94 29.45 -25.22
N LEU A 24 -5.15 30.21 -24.14
CA LEU A 24 -6.26 30.04 -23.20
C LEU A 24 -7.62 30.27 -23.85
N ASP A 25 -7.70 31.05 -24.93
CA ASP A 25 -8.96 31.31 -25.62
C ASP A 25 -9.47 30.04 -26.31
N VAL A 26 -8.56 29.25 -26.90
CA VAL A 26 -8.90 27.95 -27.50
C VAL A 26 -9.33 26.95 -26.42
N VAL A 27 -8.65 26.95 -25.27
CA VAL A 27 -9.02 26.08 -24.14
C VAL A 27 -10.39 26.43 -23.60
N ASN A 28 -10.70 27.72 -23.44
CA ASN A 28 -12.01 28.20 -22.97
C ASN A 28 -13.13 27.84 -23.96
N GLN A 29 -12.88 27.93 -25.27
CA GLN A 29 -13.85 27.52 -26.29
C GLN A 29 -14.15 26.02 -26.24
N GLU A 30 -13.13 25.18 -26.08
CA GLU A 30 -13.32 23.73 -25.95
C GLU A 30 -13.97 23.36 -24.61
N GLU A 31 -13.68 24.10 -23.53
CA GLU A 31 -14.33 23.91 -22.22
C GLU A 31 -15.83 24.22 -22.29
N GLN A 32 -16.24 25.27 -23.01
CA GLN A 32 -17.65 25.57 -23.24
C GLN A 32 -18.36 24.44 -24.00
N LYS A 33 -17.77 23.96 -25.11
CA LYS A 33 -18.33 22.83 -25.89
C LYS A 33 -18.43 21.54 -25.07
N ALA A 34 -17.46 21.31 -24.18
CA ALA A 34 -17.46 20.17 -23.27
C ALA A 34 -18.59 20.30 -22.23
N ASN A 35 -18.72 21.46 -21.59
CA ASN A 35 -19.73 21.75 -20.58
C ASN A 35 -21.16 21.61 -21.15
N GLU A 36 -21.40 22.05 -22.38
CA GLU A 36 -22.68 21.88 -23.08
C GLU A 36 -23.08 20.40 -23.27
N LYS A 37 -22.09 19.51 -23.34
CA LYS A 37 -22.28 18.06 -23.43
C LYS A 37 -22.19 17.35 -22.08
N GLY A 38 -22.09 18.09 -20.97
CA GLY A 38 -21.99 17.55 -19.62
C GLY A 38 -20.60 17.05 -19.22
N PHE A 39 -19.55 17.42 -19.97
CA PHE A 39 -18.16 17.13 -19.64
C PHE A 39 -17.47 18.34 -19.01
N VAL A 40 -16.42 18.12 -18.21
CA VAL A 40 -15.63 19.19 -17.58
C VAL A 40 -14.16 19.04 -17.98
N ILE A 41 -13.54 20.13 -18.44
CA ILE A 41 -12.09 20.19 -18.68
C ILE A 41 -11.41 20.63 -17.39
N VAL A 42 -10.43 19.85 -16.93
CA VAL A 42 -9.65 20.19 -15.72
C VAL A 42 -8.17 20.30 -16.06
N LYS A 43 -7.51 21.33 -15.54
CA LYS A 43 -6.05 21.44 -15.64
C LYS A 43 -5.42 20.23 -14.96
N LYS A 44 -4.70 19.42 -15.73
CA LYS A 44 -3.86 18.35 -15.19
C LYS A 44 -2.73 19.01 -14.41
N LYS A 45 -2.82 19.03 -13.08
CA LYS A 45 -1.67 19.42 -12.24
C LYS A 45 -0.56 18.40 -12.50
N GLU A 46 0.69 18.85 -12.66
CA GLU A 46 1.83 17.97 -12.51
C GLU A 46 1.80 17.43 -11.08
N THR A 47 1.25 16.24 -10.92
CA THR A 47 1.25 15.54 -9.66
C THR A 47 2.63 14.95 -9.49
N ASN A 48 3.30 15.28 -8.38
CA ASN A 48 4.52 14.58 -7.98
C ASN A 48 4.27 13.06 -8.06
N SER A 49 5.01 12.38 -8.94
CA SER A 49 4.91 10.93 -9.17
C SER A 49 5.80 10.12 -8.24
N ALA A 50 6.48 10.76 -7.28
CA ALA A 50 7.29 10.08 -6.30
C ALA A 50 6.41 9.11 -5.49
N GLY A 51 6.67 7.81 -5.66
CA GLY A 51 6.09 6.80 -4.80
C GLY A 51 6.57 7.02 -3.37
N PHE A 52 5.65 7.00 -2.41
CA PHE A 52 5.99 7.05 -1.00
C PHE A 52 5.20 6.01 -0.24
N VAL A 53 5.85 5.47 0.77
CA VAL A 53 5.28 4.47 1.66
C VAL A 53 5.14 5.08 3.05
N GLN A 54 3.99 4.88 3.67
CA GLN A 54 3.67 5.42 4.98
C GLN A 54 3.76 4.34 6.05
N THR A 55 4.31 4.68 7.21
CA THR A 55 4.25 3.84 8.40
C THR A 55 3.31 4.44 9.45
N LEU A 56 2.67 3.59 10.24
CA LEU A 56 1.80 4.04 11.33
C LEU A 56 2.60 4.12 12.62
N LYS A 57 3.07 5.33 12.97
CA LYS A 57 3.97 5.57 14.11
C LYS A 57 3.54 4.87 15.41
N GLY A 58 2.24 4.90 15.74
CA GLY A 58 1.70 4.28 16.94
C GLY A 58 1.73 2.76 16.89
N ASN A 59 1.47 2.18 15.72
CA ASN A 59 1.53 0.74 15.52
C ASN A 59 2.98 0.24 15.54
N ILE A 60 3.90 0.93 14.86
CA ILE A 60 5.33 0.61 14.90
C ILE A 60 5.86 0.65 16.34
N ARG A 61 5.48 1.67 17.14
CA ARG A 61 5.83 1.74 18.55
C ARG A 61 5.36 0.49 19.31
N VAL A 62 4.10 0.08 19.17
CA VAL A 62 3.57 -1.13 19.83
C VAL A 62 4.37 -2.38 19.44
N LEU A 63 4.76 -2.52 18.17
CA LEU A 63 5.53 -3.68 17.72
C LEU A 63 6.93 -3.70 18.33
N ILE A 64 7.57 -2.55 18.48
CA ILE A 64 8.90 -2.43 19.10
C ILE A 64 8.81 -2.68 20.61
N GLU A 65 7.87 -2.05 21.31
CA GLU A 65 7.69 -2.20 22.77
C GLU A 65 7.35 -3.64 23.18
N LYS A 66 6.76 -4.42 22.27
CA LYS A 66 6.43 -5.83 22.48
C LYS A 66 7.51 -6.79 21.96
N ASP A 67 8.63 -6.28 21.48
CA ASP A 67 9.69 -7.06 20.80
C ASP A 67 9.12 -7.99 19.72
N TYR A 68 8.08 -7.53 19.01
CA TYR A 68 7.35 -8.35 18.05
C TYR A 68 8.03 -8.34 16.67
N LEU A 69 8.70 -7.25 16.32
CA LEU A 69 9.51 -7.10 15.12
C LEU A 69 10.96 -6.81 15.49
N SER A 70 11.87 -7.64 14.99
CA SER A 70 13.31 -7.41 15.09
C SER A 70 13.76 -6.31 14.11
N PHE A 71 14.92 -5.70 14.38
CA PHE A 71 15.51 -4.73 13.46
C PHE A 71 15.78 -5.29 12.06
N ASN A 72 16.16 -6.58 11.97
CA ASN A 72 16.35 -7.24 10.68
C ASN A 72 15.03 -7.33 9.89
N GLU A 73 13.92 -7.66 10.56
CA GLU A 73 12.59 -7.68 9.92
C GLU A 73 12.11 -6.28 9.53
N LEU A 74 12.35 -5.26 10.37
CA LEU A 74 12.04 -3.87 10.04
C LEU A 74 12.86 -3.37 8.84
N GLY A 75 14.17 -3.64 8.82
CA GLY A 75 15.05 -3.31 7.70
C GLY A 75 14.60 -4.00 6.41
N PHE A 76 14.17 -5.27 6.51
CA PHE A 76 13.63 -6.01 5.37
C PHE A 76 12.33 -5.40 4.82
N LEU A 77 11.40 -4.96 5.69
CA LEU A 77 10.19 -4.25 5.26
C LEU A 77 10.51 -2.93 4.54
N ILE A 78 11.49 -2.17 5.06
CA ILE A 78 11.93 -0.94 4.41
C ILE A 78 12.62 -1.24 3.06
N GLY A 79 13.43 -2.29 2.97
CA GLY A 79 14.08 -2.69 1.72
C GLY A 79 13.08 -3.07 0.62
N MET A 80 11.90 -3.58 0.99
CA MET A 80 10.84 -3.95 0.05
C MET A 80 9.93 -2.80 -0.40
N THR A 81 10.16 -1.55 0.03
CA THR A 81 9.19 -0.46 -0.22
C THR A 81 8.92 -0.19 -1.70
N ASP A 82 9.90 -0.40 -2.57
CA ASP A 82 9.74 -0.22 -4.02
C ASP A 82 8.90 -1.33 -4.68
N LEU A 83 8.73 -2.46 -3.98
CA LEU A 83 7.94 -3.60 -4.45
C LEU A 83 6.47 -3.49 -4.05
N TYR A 84 6.07 -2.47 -3.28
CA TYR A 84 4.71 -2.33 -2.75
C TYR A 84 3.80 -1.62 -3.74
N GLU A 85 2.85 -2.37 -4.28
CA GLU A 85 1.86 -1.82 -5.20
C GLU A 85 0.89 -0.88 -4.48
N MET A 86 0.55 0.23 -5.14
CA MET A 86 -0.28 1.28 -4.57
C MET A 86 -1.68 0.75 -4.22
N HIS A 87 -2.17 1.11 -3.03
CA HIS A 87 -3.47 0.74 -2.44
C HIS A 87 -3.71 -0.74 -2.14
N SER A 88 -3.15 -1.65 -2.93
CA SER A 88 -3.26 -3.10 -2.74
C SER A 88 -2.20 -3.64 -1.80
N ASN A 89 -1.06 -2.94 -1.65
CA ASN A 89 0.07 -3.34 -0.83
C ASN A 89 0.58 -4.75 -1.16
N ALA A 90 0.31 -5.21 -2.38
CA ALA A 90 0.85 -6.43 -2.94
C ALA A 90 2.35 -6.27 -3.19
N ILE A 91 3.09 -7.35 -3.05
CA ILE A 91 4.50 -7.41 -3.45
C ILE A 91 4.53 -7.78 -4.94
N VAL A 92 4.87 -6.80 -5.78
CA VAL A 92 4.89 -6.93 -7.23
C VAL A 92 6.21 -6.45 -7.82
N HIS A 93 6.53 -6.96 -9.01
CA HIS A 93 7.70 -6.49 -9.72
C HIS A 93 7.49 -5.02 -10.15
N PRO A 94 8.45 -4.11 -9.91
CA PRO A 94 8.26 -2.68 -10.15
C PRO A 94 7.84 -2.34 -11.58
N GLU A 95 8.44 -3.03 -12.56
CA GLU A 95 8.18 -2.83 -13.99
C GLU A 95 6.96 -3.60 -14.51
N THR A 96 6.95 -4.93 -14.34
CA THR A 96 5.91 -5.79 -14.94
C THR A 96 4.59 -5.82 -14.16
N LYS A 97 4.57 -5.31 -12.92
CA LYS A 97 3.40 -5.28 -12.02
C LYS A 97 2.78 -6.64 -11.69
N ARG A 98 3.45 -7.74 -12.02
CA ARG A 98 3.04 -9.10 -11.63
C ARG A 98 3.45 -9.44 -10.21
N PHE A 99 2.74 -10.36 -9.56
CA PHE A 99 3.12 -10.85 -8.25
C PHE A 99 4.49 -11.52 -8.30
N MET A 100 5.29 -11.31 -7.26
CA MET A 100 6.63 -11.85 -7.19
C MET A 100 6.69 -13.14 -6.38
N SER A 101 7.46 -14.09 -6.86
CA SER A 101 7.96 -15.22 -6.10
C SER A 101 9.07 -14.78 -5.12
N VAL A 102 9.34 -15.65 -4.14
CA VAL A 102 10.45 -15.43 -3.18
C VAL A 102 11.81 -15.30 -3.88
N SER A 103 12.01 -15.99 -5.01
CA SER A 103 13.26 -15.91 -5.78
C SER A 103 13.43 -14.54 -6.41
N GLU A 104 12.38 -14.01 -7.04
CA GLU A 104 12.40 -12.69 -7.69
C GLU A 104 12.55 -11.57 -6.64
N ILE A 105 11.93 -11.71 -5.47
CA ILE A 105 12.14 -10.76 -4.36
C ILE A 105 13.61 -10.78 -3.94
N ALA A 106 14.23 -11.96 -3.86
CA ALA A 106 15.63 -12.08 -3.48
C ALA A 106 16.59 -11.44 -4.52
N GLU A 107 16.28 -11.60 -5.80
CA GLU A 107 17.00 -10.93 -6.89
C GLU A 107 16.89 -9.40 -6.78
N CYS A 108 15.67 -8.86 -6.63
CA CYS A 108 15.46 -7.41 -6.49
C CYS A 108 16.15 -6.83 -5.24
N LEU A 109 16.21 -7.60 -4.15
CA LEU A 109 16.84 -7.16 -2.90
C LEU A 109 18.34 -7.48 -2.82
N ASN A 110 18.94 -8.06 -3.86
CA ASN A 110 20.34 -8.53 -3.87
C ASN A 110 20.68 -9.41 -2.65
N CYS A 111 19.78 -10.34 -2.31
CA CYS A 111 19.88 -11.23 -1.15
C CYS A 111 19.78 -12.69 -1.58
N THR A 112 20.15 -13.62 -0.69
CA THR A 112 19.93 -15.04 -0.97
C THR A 112 18.45 -15.41 -0.84
N ARG A 113 17.96 -16.26 -1.73
CA ARG A 113 16.58 -16.80 -1.68
C ARG A 113 16.25 -17.41 -0.32
N GLU A 114 17.21 -18.11 0.29
CA GLU A 114 17.05 -18.75 1.61
C GLU A 114 16.84 -17.72 2.72
N HIS A 115 17.59 -16.61 2.70
CA HIS A 115 17.42 -15.52 3.65
C HIS A 115 16.03 -14.88 3.52
N VAL A 116 15.64 -14.53 2.28
CA VAL A 116 14.33 -13.95 1.98
C VAL A 116 13.20 -14.89 2.39
N SER A 117 13.29 -16.17 2.04
CA SER A 117 12.30 -17.20 2.43
C SER A 117 12.13 -17.27 3.95
N LYS A 118 13.24 -17.33 4.71
CA LYS A 118 13.21 -17.38 6.18
C LYS A 118 12.52 -16.16 6.78
N ILE A 119 12.79 -14.96 6.26
CA ILE A 119 12.17 -13.73 6.76
C ILE A 119 10.68 -13.66 6.39
N ILE A 120 10.33 -13.90 5.12
CA ILE A 120 8.94 -13.86 4.66
C ILE A 120 8.07 -14.84 5.48
N ASN A 121 8.54 -16.06 5.71
CA ASN A 121 7.80 -17.05 6.52
C ASN A 121 7.58 -16.56 7.96
N LYS A 122 8.61 -15.98 8.60
CA LYS A 122 8.47 -15.35 9.93
C LYS A 122 7.45 -14.21 9.92
N LEU A 123 7.47 -13.35 8.91
CA LEU A 123 6.52 -12.24 8.76
C LEU A 123 5.09 -12.75 8.54
N ILE A 124 4.91 -13.84 7.80
CA ILE A 124 3.61 -14.51 7.62
C ILE A 124 3.11 -15.07 8.96
N GLU A 125 3.94 -15.76 9.72
CA GLU A 125 3.59 -16.29 11.05
C GLU A 125 3.22 -15.17 12.05
N LYS A 126 3.88 -14.02 11.93
CA LYS A 126 3.62 -12.80 12.71
C LYS A 126 2.38 -12.03 12.23
N GLY A 127 1.85 -12.32 11.05
CA GLY A 127 0.72 -11.58 10.46
C GLY A 127 1.08 -10.17 9.98
N ILE A 128 2.35 -9.98 9.65
CA ILE A 128 2.89 -8.76 9.05
C ILE A 128 2.83 -8.86 7.52
N VAL A 129 2.99 -10.07 6.98
CA VAL A 129 2.73 -10.41 5.58
C VAL A 129 1.56 -11.39 5.53
N TYR A 130 0.73 -11.26 4.51
CA TYR A 130 -0.32 -12.21 4.17
C TYR A 130 0.08 -12.94 2.90
N GLU A 131 -0.07 -14.25 2.92
CA GLU A 131 -0.01 -15.08 1.73
C GLU A 131 -1.44 -15.41 1.31
N PHE A 132 -1.77 -15.14 0.05
CA PHE A 132 -3.02 -15.63 -0.52
C PHE A 132 -2.77 -17.02 -1.09
N ALA A 133 -3.36 -18.03 -0.44
CA ALA A 133 -3.40 -19.39 -0.95
C ALA A 133 -4.86 -19.70 -1.30
N ASN A 134 -5.11 -20.01 -2.57
CA ASN A 134 -6.42 -20.49 -3.00
C ASN A 134 -6.66 -21.88 -2.37
N THR A 135 -7.53 -21.94 -1.36
CA THR A 135 -7.82 -23.19 -0.65
C THR A 135 -8.51 -24.22 -1.52
N ASP A 136 -9.20 -23.79 -2.57
CA ASP A 136 -9.93 -24.69 -3.47
C ASP A 136 -8.94 -25.42 -4.39
N GLU A 137 -7.91 -24.74 -4.89
CA GLU A 137 -6.82 -25.38 -5.64
C GLU A 137 -6.03 -26.39 -4.82
N ILE A 138 -5.73 -26.07 -3.55
CA ILE A 138 -5.00 -26.99 -2.67
C ILE A 138 -5.82 -28.26 -2.45
N ARG A 139 -7.15 -28.14 -2.35
CA ARG A 139 -8.06 -29.29 -2.21
C ARG A 139 -8.18 -30.10 -3.49
N GLU A 140 -8.20 -29.44 -4.65
CA GLU A 140 -8.39 -30.07 -5.96
C GLU A 140 -7.11 -30.72 -6.49
N PHE A 141 -5.96 -30.08 -6.33
CA PHE A 141 -4.69 -30.50 -6.94
C PHE A 141 -3.65 -30.98 -5.92
N GLY A 142 -3.95 -30.94 -4.62
CA GLY A 142 -3.02 -31.29 -3.54
C GLY A 142 -1.86 -30.30 -3.38
N ARG A 143 -1.78 -29.28 -4.24
CA ARG A 143 -0.76 -28.23 -4.26
C ARG A 143 -1.38 -26.92 -4.77
N PRO A 144 -0.83 -25.76 -4.40
CA PRO A 144 -1.18 -24.50 -5.05
C PRO A 144 -0.78 -24.58 -6.52
N VAL A 145 -1.67 -24.17 -7.43
CA VAL A 145 -1.41 -24.18 -8.88
C VAL A 145 -1.23 -22.75 -9.41
N THR A 146 -1.87 -21.76 -8.80
CA THR A 146 -1.66 -20.35 -9.09
C THR A 146 -0.44 -19.76 -8.38
N GLU A 147 -0.03 -18.58 -8.85
CA GLU A 147 0.86 -17.69 -8.10
C GLU A 147 0.38 -17.55 -6.65
N ARG A 148 1.33 -17.34 -5.71
CA ARG A 148 1.06 -17.10 -4.29
C ARG A 148 1.30 -15.62 -3.98
N PRO A 149 0.32 -14.74 -4.25
CA PRO A 149 0.44 -13.32 -3.94
C PRO A 149 0.79 -13.09 -2.46
N LEU A 150 1.81 -12.27 -2.26
CA LEU A 150 2.16 -11.76 -0.94
C LEU A 150 1.66 -10.32 -0.80
N PHE A 151 1.05 -10.02 0.34
CA PHE A 151 0.58 -8.68 0.68
C PHE A 151 1.15 -8.24 2.01
N VAL A 152 1.56 -6.99 2.12
CA VAL A 152 2.04 -6.43 3.39
C VAL A 152 0.87 -5.85 4.18
N ASN A 153 0.84 -6.12 5.48
CA ASN A 153 -0.21 -5.65 6.38
C ASN A 153 -0.24 -4.10 6.39
N PRO A 154 -1.35 -3.48 5.94
CA PRO A 154 -1.49 -2.02 5.84
C PRO A 154 -1.54 -1.32 7.19
N GLU A 155 -1.69 -2.07 8.30
CA GLU A 155 -1.60 -1.56 9.66
C GLU A 155 -0.15 -1.33 10.11
N ILE A 156 0.84 -1.77 9.32
CA ILE A 156 2.27 -1.62 9.64
C ILE A 156 2.90 -0.62 8.68
N VAL A 157 2.81 -0.94 7.39
CA VAL A 157 3.39 -0.18 6.29
C VAL A 157 2.38 -0.14 5.15
N PHE A 158 2.14 1.02 4.55
CA PHE A 158 1.13 1.16 3.50
C PHE A 158 1.56 2.13 2.39
N CYS A 159 1.49 1.65 1.15
CA CYS A 159 1.66 2.43 -0.07
C CYS A 159 0.29 2.91 -0.55
N GLY A 160 0.01 4.22 -0.42
CA GLY A 160 -1.26 4.82 -0.86
C GLY A 160 -2.04 5.56 0.22
N GLU A 161 -3.32 5.80 -0.02
CA GLU A 161 -4.18 6.62 0.86
C GLU A 161 -4.83 5.81 1.99
N ARG A 162 -4.73 6.30 3.24
CA ARG A 162 -5.21 5.63 4.46
C ARG A 162 -6.71 5.31 4.50
N ASN A 163 -7.50 5.93 3.62
CA ASN A 163 -8.95 5.73 3.49
C ASN A 163 -9.35 4.94 2.23
N ARG A 164 -8.38 4.55 1.41
CA ARG A 164 -8.56 3.81 0.15
C ARG A 164 -7.72 2.54 0.17
N ILE A 165 -7.92 1.71 1.18
CA ILE A 165 -7.27 0.40 1.27
C ILE A 165 -8.07 -0.57 0.41
N ASN A 166 -7.38 -1.33 -0.44
CA ASN A 166 -8.02 -2.35 -1.27
C ASN A 166 -8.90 -3.29 -0.42
N PRO A 167 -10.13 -3.61 -0.87
CA PRO A 167 -11.08 -4.40 -0.09
C PRO A 167 -10.59 -5.82 0.20
N THR A 168 -9.83 -6.45 -0.69
CA THR A 168 -9.23 -7.77 -0.47
C THR A 168 -8.21 -7.71 0.65
N LEU A 169 -7.29 -6.75 0.59
CA LEU A 169 -6.31 -6.54 1.66
C LEU A 169 -6.98 -6.23 3.00
N ALA A 170 -8.00 -5.37 3.00
CA ALA A 170 -8.74 -5.03 4.21
C ALA A 170 -9.43 -6.25 4.82
N ARG A 171 -10.02 -7.12 3.99
CA ARG A 171 -10.62 -8.39 4.44
C ARG A 171 -9.56 -9.35 4.99
N LEU A 172 -8.38 -9.43 4.36
CA LEU A 172 -7.28 -10.25 4.87
C LEU A 172 -6.87 -9.78 6.27
N ALA A 173 -6.64 -8.47 6.45
CA ALA A 173 -6.28 -7.91 7.74
C ALA A 173 -7.35 -8.15 8.82
N MET A 174 -8.62 -7.98 8.49
CA MET A 174 -9.73 -8.21 9.42
C MET A 174 -9.93 -9.69 9.79
N ARG A 175 -9.78 -10.62 8.83
CA ARG A 175 -10.02 -12.06 9.06
C ARG A 175 -8.81 -12.74 9.71
N TYR A 176 -7.61 -12.39 9.28
CA TYR A 176 -6.35 -13.03 9.68
C TYR A 176 -5.54 -12.13 10.62
N ASP A 177 -6.22 -11.52 11.59
CA ASP A 177 -5.62 -10.65 12.61
C ASP A 177 -4.81 -11.45 13.65
N LYS A 178 -3.66 -11.98 13.25
CA LYS A 178 -2.74 -12.75 14.12
C LYS A 178 -2.16 -11.88 15.23
N LEU A 179 -1.99 -10.58 14.99
CA LEU A 179 -1.51 -9.62 15.97
C LEU A 179 -2.48 -9.51 17.15
N GLU A 180 -3.76 -9.27 16.88
CA GLU A 180 -4.79 -9.19 17.92
C GLU A 180 -4.92 -10.53 18.68
N LYS A 181 -4.83 -11.68 17.99
CA LYS A 181 -4.86 -13.01 18.61
C LYS A 181 -3.67 -13.27 19.55
N LYS A 182 -2.50 -12.71 19.25
CA LYS A 182 -1.28 -12.82 20.06
C LYS A 182 -1.15 -11.71 21.11
N GLY A 183 -2.21 -10.90 21.31
CA GLY A 183 -2.21 -9.82 22.31
C GLY A 183 -1.40 -8.58 21.90
N VAL A 184 -1.03 -8.45 20.62
CA VAL A 184 -0.35 -7.28 20.08
C VAL A 184 -1.40 -6.28 19.60
N LEU A 185 -1.78 -5.40 20.51
CA LEU A 185 -2.94 -4.53 20.37
C LEU A 185 -2.56 -3.20 19.69
N LEU A 186 -2.63 -3.19 18.36
CA LEU A 186 -2.32 -1.99 17.57
C LEU A 186 -3.28 -0.82 17.84
N GLU A 187 -2.77 0.42 17.78
CA GLU A 187 -3.52 1.67 17.98
C GLU A 187 -4.47 1.98 16.83
N TRP A 188 -4.05 1.66 15.61
CA TRP A 188 -4.80 1.86 14.37
C TRP A 188 -5.06 0.51 13.73
N LYS A 189 -6.31 0.28 13.35
CA LYS A 189 -6.77 -0.97 12.76
C LYS A 189 -7.47 -0.69 11.44
N VAL A 190 -7.37 -1.61 10.51
CA VAL A 190 -8.15 -1.57 9.28
C VAL A 190 -9.57 -2.02 9.56
N TRP A 191 -10.51 -1.34 8.93
CA TRP A 191 -11.91 -1.72 8.92
C TRP A 191 -12.54 -1.51 7.55
N LEU A 192 -13.31 -2.50 7.11
CA LEU A 192 -14.15 -2.46 5.92
C LEU A 192 -15.61 -2.64 6.34
N HIS A 193 -16.44 -1.62 6.06
CA HIS A 193 -17.88 -1.74 6.27
C HIS A 193 -18.50 -2.56 5.13
N SER A 194 -19.59 -3.27 5.42
CA SER A 194 -20.36 -3.99 4.40
C SER A 194 -20.81 -3.03 3.29
N GLY A 195 -20.68 -3.44 2.04
CA GLY A 195 -21.06 -2.65 0.87
C GLY A 195 -20.16 -1.44 0.55
N LYS A 196 -19.04 -1.24 1.26
CA LYS A 196 -18.05 -0.21 0.88
C LYS A 196 -17.00 -0.78 -0.05
N GLU A 197 -16.57 0.05 -0.99
CA GLU A 197 -15.56 -0.27 -2.00
C GLU A 197 -14.15 -0.38 -1.38
N TYR A 198 -13.85 0.47 -0.39
CA TYR A 198 -12.54 0.54 0.23
C TYR A 198 -12.58 0.38 1.75
N GLY A 199 -11.51 -0.22 2.28
CA GLY A 199 -11.20 -0.21 3.69
C GLY A 199 -10.54 1.11 4.12
N LYS A 200 -10.58 1.39 5.41
CA LYS A 200 -9.90 2.56 6.00
C LYS A 200 -9.27 2.22 7.34
N LEU A 201 -8.25 3.00 7.71
CA LEU A 201 -7.70 2.96 9.06
C LEU A 201 -8.61 3.68 10.05
N VAL A 202 -8.84 3.07 11.20
CA VAL A 202 -9.62 3.61 12.30
C VAL A 202 -8.86 3.44 13.62
N LYS A 203 -9.08 4.35 14.56
CA LYS A 203 -8.53 4.20 15.92
C LYS A 203 -9.07 2.94 16.58
N ARG A 204 -8.28 2.33 17.46
CA ARG A 204 -8.63 1.11 18.20
C ARG A 204 -9.99 1.19 18.90
N LYS A 205 -10.31 2.31 19.56
CA LYS A 205 -11.63 2.53 20.20
C LYS A 205 -12.79 2.36 19.20
N THR A 206 -12.64 2.93 18.01
CA THR A 206 -13.62 2.84 16.93
C THR A 206 -13.69 1.42 16.35
N PHE A 207 -12.54 0.78 16.15
CA PHE A 207 -12.48 -0.62 15.72
C PHE A 207 -13.24 -1.56 16.67
N LEU A 208 -13.02 -1.42 17.99
CA LEU A 208 -13.71 -2.24 19.00
C LEU A 208 -15.24 -2.01 18.98
N LYS A 209 -15.67 -0.75 18.80
CA LYS A 209 -17.08 -0.40 18.62
C LYS A 209 -17.68 -1.14 17.40
N TYR A 210 -17.05 -1.01 16.23
CA TYR A 210 -17.53 -1.66 15.02
C TYR A 210 -17.52 -3.20 15.10
N LYS A 211 -16.50 -3.78 15.73
CA LYS A 211 -16.41 -5.22 15.98
C LYS A 211 -17.56 -5.72 16.86
N LYS A 212 -17.96 -4.94 17.87
CA LYS A 212 -19.13 -5.24 18.72
C LYS A 212 -20.44 -5.16 17.93
N GLU A 213 -20.62 -4.09 17.15
CA GLU A 213 -21.81 -3.89 16.30
C GLU A 213 -21.97 -4.97 15.22
N GLN A 214 -20.86 -5.46 14.66
CA GLN A 214 -20.89 -6.57 13.69
C GLN A 214 -21.30 -7.89 14.34
N LYS A 215 -20.87 -8.14 15.59
CA LYS A 215 -21.26 -9.34 16.34
C LYS A 215 -22.73 -9.33 16.76
N SER A 216 -23.30 -8.17 17.09
CA SER A 216 -24.72 -8.05 17.44
C SER A 216 -25.68 -8.20 16.24
N LYS A 217 -25.15 -8.15 15.01
CA LYS A 217 -25.93 -8.29 13.76
C LYS A 217 -25.87 -9.71 13.18
N LYS A 218 -25.12 -10.62 13.79
CA LYS A 218 -25.04 -12.04 13.44
C LYS A 218 -25.78 -12.86 14.48
#